data_AF-A0A951H6V1-F1
#
_entry.id   AF-A0A951H6V1-F1
#
_cell.length_a   1.000
_cell.length_b   1.000
_cell.length_c   1.000
_cell.angle_alpha   90.00
_cell.angle_beta   90.00
_cell.angle_gamma   90.00
#
_symmetry.space_group_name_H-M   'P 1'
#
loop_
_entity.id
_entity.type
_entity.pdbx_description
1 polymer ?
#
loop_
_entity_poly.entity_id
_entity_poly.type
_entity_poly.pdbx_seq_one_letter_code
_entity_poly.pdbx_strand_id
1 'polypeptide(L)'
;MDHVHLLILLPTTMSVATVVKEIKGTSSHLMTHEVMAKGEFKWQGGYGAFTVSKNGVKAVTDYVQNQKAHHAAHRTYEEWEKCNVAVKENRMPGE
;
A
#
# COMPACT_ATOMS: atom_id res chain seq x y z
N MET A 1 -1.79 -3.61 12.17
CA MET A 1 -2.57 -3.10 11.02
C MET A 1 -2.13 -3.94 9.83
N ASP A 2 -3.04 -4.62 9.14
CA ASP A 2 -2.66 -5.47 8.02
C ASP A 2 -2.45 -4.63 6.76
N HIS A 3 -1.26 -4.71 6.19
CA HIS A 3 -0.84 -3.94 5.02
C HIS A 3 0.26 -4.67 4.25
N VAL A 4 0.56 -4.19 3.04
CA VAL A 4 1.57 -4.77 2.15
C VAL A 4 2.59 -3.68 1.79
N HIS A 5 3.86 -4.05 1.73
CA HIS A 5 4.93 -3.20 1.22
C HIS A 5 5.38 -3.69 -0.14
N LEU A 6 5.62 -2.74 -1.05
CA LEU A 6 6.05 -3.01 -2.41
C LEU A 6 7.25 -2.10 -2.73
N LEU A 7 8.33 -2.69 -3.22
CA LEU A 7 9.43 -1.96 -3.86
C LEU A 7 9.31 -2.19 -5.37
N ILE A 8 9.07 -1.11 -6.12
CA ILE A 8 8.78 -1.17 -7.55
C ILE A 8 9.63 -0.18 -8.32
N LEU A 9 10.06 -0.58 -9.52
CA LEU A 9 10.62 0.34 -10.51
C LEU A 9 9.48 0.78 -11.43
N LEU A 10 9.24 2.08 -11.51
CA LEU A 10 8.15 2.65 -12.31
C LEU A 10 8.68 3.41 -13.53
N PRO A 11 8.08 3.23 -14.72
CA PRO A 11 8.30 4.12 -15.85
C PRO A 11 7.89 5.56 -15.47
N THR A 12 8.64 6.55 -15.98
CA THR A 12 8.37 7.97 -15.72
C THR A 12 7.05 8.47 -16.31
N THR A 13 6.45 7.70 -17.21
CA THR A 13 5.15 7.98 -17.85
C THR A 13 3.96 7.58 -17.00
N MET A 14 4.17 6.89 -15.88
CA MET A 14 3.09 6.36 -15.04
C MET A 14 3.08 7.03 -13.66
N SER A 15 1.90 7.47 -13.22
CA SER A 15 1.75 8.04 -11.88
C SER A 15 1.65 6.93 -10.81
N VAL A 16 2.15 7.21 -9.61
CA VAL A 16 2.02 6.30 -8.46
C VAL A 16 0.53 6.01 -8.17
N ALA A 17 -0.34 7.01 -8.28
CA ALA A 17 -1.77 6.85 -8.06
C ALA A 17 -2.41 5.85 -9.03
N THR A 18 -2.02 5.89 -10.31
CA THR A 18 -2.48 4.94 -11.34
C THR A 18 -2.06 3.53 -10.98
N VAL A 19 -0.78 3.31 -10.64
CA VAL A 19 -0.25 1.99 -10.28
C VAL A 19 -0.99 1.44 -9.07
N VAL A 20 -1.13 2.24 -8.01
CA VAL A 20 -1.79 1.82 -6.78
C VAL A 20 -3.27 1.52 -7.00
N LYS A 21 -3.96 2.29 -7.86
CA LYS A 21 -5.35 2.01 -8.24
C LYS A 21 -5.47 0.62 -8.88
N GLU A 22 -4.63 0.30 -9.86
CA GLU A 22 -4.66 -1.00 -10.54
C GLU A 22 -4.34 -2.13 -9.57
N ILE A 23 -3.25 -2.02 -8.79
CA ILE A 23 -2.88 -3.03 -7.79
C ILE A 23 -4.03 -3.29 -6.81
N LYS A 24 -4.63 -2.24 -6.25
CA LYS A 24 -5.70 -2.38 -5.27
C LYS A 24 -6.97 -2.93 -5.91
N GLY A 25 -7.34 -2.47 -7.10
CA GLY A 25 -8.53 -2.90 -7.83
C GLY A 25 -8.46 -4.37 -8.24
N THR A 26 -7.40 -4.76 -8.94
CA THR A 26 -7.22 -6.14 -9.41
C THR A 26 -7.12 -7.12 -8.24
N SER A 27 -6.35 -6.78 -7.20
CA SER A 27 -6.25 -7.65 -6.02
C SER A 27 -7.56 -7.74 -5.25
N SER A 28 -8.33 -6.66 -5.10
CA SER A 28 -9.67 -6.71 -4.48
C SER A 28 -10.61 -7.64 -5.25
N HIS A 29 -10.61 -7.56 -6.59
CA HIS A 29 -11.42 -8.43 -7.43
C HIS A 29 -11.02 -9.90 -7.27
N LEU A 30 -9.72 -10.19 -7.44
CA LEU A 30 -9.17 -11.54 -7.29
C LEU A 30 -9.50 -12.14 -5.91
N MET A 31 -9.25 -11.37 -4.83
CA MET A 31 -9.51 -11.85 -3.47
C MET A 31 -10.98 -12.12 -3.25
N THR A 32 -11.87 -11.21 -3.66
CA THR A 32 -13.30 -11.31 -3.42
C THR A 32 -13.95 -12.45 -4.21
N HIS A 33 -13.52 -12.68 -5.45
CA HIS A 33 -14.22 -13.60 -6.35
C HIS A 33 -13.55 -14.96 -6.51
N GLU A 34 -12.23 -15.05 -6.32
CA GLU A 34 -11.49 -16.28 -6.62
C GLU A 34 -10.85 -16.93 -5.39
N VAL A 35 -10.44 -16.14 -4.40
CA VAL A 35 -9.66 -16.64 -3.25
C VAL A 35 -10.49 -16.78 -1.98
N MET A 36 -11.37 -15.81 -1.69
CA MET A 36 -12.20 -15.85 -0.49
C MET A 36 -13.47 -16.67 -0.75
N ALA A 37 -13.72 -17.68 0.10
CA ALA A 37 -14.91 -18.52 -0.02
C ALA A 37 -16.22 -17.78 0.32
N LYS A 38 -16.16 -16.76 1.18
CA LYS A 38 -17.26 -15.85 1.56
C LYS A 38 -16.69 -14.49 1.98
N GLY A 39 -17.37 -13.41 1.59
CA GLY A 39 -17.06 -12.03 1.98
C GLY A 39 -16.43 -11.18 0.87
N GLU A 40 -16.22 -9.90 1.17
CA GLU A 40 -15.56 -8.95 0.26
C GLU A 40 -14.22 -8.50 0.83
N PHE A 41 -13.22 -8.41 -0.04
CA PHE A 41 -11.92 -7.85 0.32
C PHE A 41 -11.86 -6.36 0.00
N LYS A 42 -11.50 -5.54 1.01
CA LYS A 42 -11.37 -4.09 0.84
C LYS A 42 -10.08 -3.55 1.44
N TRP A 43 -9.33 -2.84 0.62
CA TRP A 43 -8.20 -2.03 1.09
C TRP A 43 -8.67 -0.78 1.85
N GLN A 44 -7.81 -0.25 2.73
CA GLN A 44 -7.98 1.11 3.26
C GLN A 44 -8.05 2.15 2.13
N GLY A 45 -8.67 3.32 2.38
CA GLY A 45 -8.83 4.35 1.34
C GLY A 45 -7.51 4.91 0.79
N GLY A 46 -6.51 5.09 1.66
CA GLY A 46 -5.22 5.70 1.31
C GLY A 46 -4.12 4.72 0.89
N TYR A 47 -2.94 5.28 0.64
CA TYR A 47 -1.67 4.59 0.48
C TYR A 47 -0.51 5.52 0.89
N GLY A 48 0.61 4.94 1.32
CA GLY A 48 1.87 5.65 1.49
C GLY A 48 2.80 5.38 0.32
N ALA A 49 3.57 6.38 -0.11
CA ALA A 49 4.55 6.24 -1.17
C ALA A 49 5.82 7.03 -0.86
N PHE A 50 6.97 6.39 -1.03
CA PHE A 50 8.28 6.96 -0.73
C PHE A 50 9.22 6.70 -1.89
N THR A 51 10.05 7.68 -2.23
CA THR A 51 11.09 7.51 -3.24
C THR A 51 12.33 6.89 -2.60
N VAL A 52 13.00 6.01 -3.34
CA VAL A 52 14.22 5.32 -2.89
C VAL A 52 15.37 5.71 -3.80
N SER A 53 16.46 6.18 -3.23
CA SER A 53 17.68 6.44 -3.99
C SER A 53 18.32 5.13 -4.44
N LYS A 54 19.12 5.16 -5.52
CA LYS A 54 19.80 3.96 -6.05
C LYS A 54 20.61 3.21 -4.97
N ASN A 55 21.26 3.94 -4.07
CA ASN A 55 22.06 3.37 -2.98
C ASN A 55 21.19 2.77 -1.86
N GLY A 56 19.95 3.24 -1.71
CA GLY A 56 19.00 2.73 -0.72
C GLY A 56 18.27 1.45 -1.15
N VAL A 57 18.32 1.07 -2.44
CA VAL A 57 17.56 -0.07 -2.98
C VAL A 57 17.83 -1.35 -2.20
N LYS A 58 19.11 -1.68 -1.94
CA LYS A 58 19.44 -2.91 -1.21
C LYS A 58 18.81 -2.92 0.19
N ALA A 59 18.96 -1.82 0.93
CA ALA A 59 18.44 -1.71 2.30
C ALA A 59 16.91 -1.83 2.33
N VAL A 60 16.21 -1.20 1.37
CA VAL A 60 14.74 -1.28 1.27
C VAL A 60 14.28 -2.67 0.82
N THR A 61 15.00 -3.33 -0.08
CA THR A 61 14.71 -4.74 -0.44
C THR A 61 14.78 -5.63 0.79
N ASP A 62 15.86 -5.53 1.56
CA ASP A 62 16.05 -6.32 2.78
C ASP A 62 14.93 -6.02 3.79
N TYR A 63 14.54 -4.74 3.93
CA TYR A 63 13.41 -4.33 4.78
C TYR A 63 12.08 -4.99 4.35
N VAL A 64 11.69 -4.87 3.07
CA VAL A 64 10.43 -5.42 2.55
C VAL A 64 10.37 -6.94 2.71
N GLN A 65 11.48 -7.65 2.46
CA GLN A 65 11.55 -9.10 2.60
C GLN A 65 11.40 -9.55 4.06
N ASN A 66 11.93 -8.78 5.01
CA ASN A 66 11.91 -9.12 6.43
C ASN A 66 10.68 -8.58 7.17
N GLN A 67 9.76 -7.90 6.49
CA GLN A 67 8.66 -7.20 7.15
C GLN A 67 7.72 -8.11 7.93
N LYS A 68 7.53 -9.37 7.48
CA LYS A 68 6.75 -10.35 8.23
C LYS A 68 7.34 -10.62 9.62
N ALA A 69 8.67 -10.72 9.71
CA ALA A 69 9.37 -10.90 10.98
C ALA A 69 9.35 -9.60 11.82
N HIS A 70 9.42 -8.43 11.17
CA HIS A 70 9.32 -7.14 11.82
C HIS A 70 7.98 -6.95 12.54
N HIS A 71 6.87 -7.22 11.85
CA HIS A 71 5.52 -7.15 12.41
C HIS A 71 5.30 -8.18 13.53
N ALA A 72 5.85 -9.39 13.40
CA ALA A 72 5.77 -10.42 14.44
C ALA A 72 6.49 -10.00 15.74
N ALA A 73 7.49 -9.13 15.64
CA ALA A 73 8.22 -8.58 16.78
C ALA A 73 7.61 -7.29 17.36
N HIS A 74 6.42 -6.87 16.90
CA HIS A 74 5.75 -5.61 17.28
C HIS A 74 6.62 -4.35 17.12
N ARG A 75 7.66 -4.41 16.29
CA ARG A 75 8.40 -3.23 15.89
C ARG A 75 7.66 -2.66 14.69
N THR A 76 7.24 -1.40 14.79
CA THR A 76 6.60 -0.69 13.68
C THR A 76 7.30 0.66 13.53
N TYR A 77 7.77 0.97 12.32
CA TYR A 77 8.32 2.29 12.04
C TYR A 77 7.16 3.22 11.72
N GLU A 78 6.81 4.08 12.68
CA GLU A 78 5.60 4.91 12.61
C GLU A 78 5.52 5.76 11.33
N GLU A 79 6.65 6.32 10.88
CA GLU A 79 6.74 7.14 9.66
C GLU A 79 6.49 6.36 8.36
N TRP A 80 6.72 5.05 8.36
CA TRP A 80 6.64 4.20 7.16
C TRP A 80 5.38 3.34 7.13
N GLU A 81 4.81 3.06 8.30
CA GLU A 81 3.76 2.06 8.47
C GLU A 81 2.41 2.66 8.88
N LYS A 82 2.36 3.86 9.48
CA LYS A 82 1.08 4.52 9.79
C LYS A 82 0.65 5.46 8.66
N CYS A 83 -0.54 5.22 8.13
CA CYS A 83 -1.18 6.15 7.20
C CYS A 83 -2.16 7.05 7.98
N ASN A 84 -1.71 8.23 8.42
CA ASN A 84 -2.58 9.24 9.03
C ASN A 84 -3.42 9.93 7.96
N VAL A 85 -4.47 9.26 7.47
CA VAL A 85 -5.46 9.89 6.60
C VAL A 85 -6.48 10.61 7.47
N ALA A 86 -6.22 11.87 7.81
CA ALA A 86 -7.32 12.78 8.14
C ALA A 86 -8.10 13.04 6.84
N VAL A 87 -9.15 12.25 6.60
CA VAL A 87 -10.10 12.52 5.52
C VAL A 87 -10.80 13.83 5.89
N LYS A 88 -10.37 14.96 5.31
CA LYS A 88 -11.25 16.12 5.20
C LYS A 88 -12.29 15.74 4.15
N GLU A 89 -13.46 15.37 4.63
CA GLU A 89 -14.67 15.16 3.84
C GLU A 89 -15.09 16.52 3.25
N ASN A 90 -14.43 16.96 2.18
CA ASN A 90 -14.91 18.06 1.36
C ASN A 90 -16.04 17.51 0.48
N ARG A 91 -17.23 17.38 1.08
CA ARG A 91 -18.49 17.33 0.34
C ARG A 91 -18.61 18.64 -0.45
N MET A 92 -18.56 18.56 -1.79
CA MET A 92 -19.00 19.68 -2.61
C MET A 92 -20.53 19.83 -2.44
N PRO A 93 -21.05 21.04 -2.16
CA PRO A 93 -22.48 21.26 -2.11
C PRO A 93 -23.02 21.46 -3.54
N GLY A 94 -23.89 20.54 -3.96
CA GLY A 94 -24.80 20.73 -5.10
C GLY A 94 -24.44 19.96 -6.37
N GLU A 95 -24.97 18.74 -6.48
CA GLU A 95 -25.65 18.16 -7.63
C GLU A 95 -26.74 17.21 -7.11
#